data_AF-A0A0U5B3B5-F1
#
_entry.id   AF-A0A0U5B3B5-F1
#
_cell.length_a   1.000
_cell.length_b   1.000
_cell.length_c   1.000
_cell.angle_alpha   90.00
_cell.angle_beta   90.00
_cell.angle_gamma   90.00
#
_symmetry.space_group_name_H-M   'P 1'
#
loop_
_entity.id
_entity.type
_entity.pdbx_description
1 polymer ?
#
loop_
_entity_poly.entity_id
_entity_poly.type
_entity_poly.pdbx_seq_one_letter_code
_entity_poly.pdbx_strand_id
1 'polypeptide(L)'
;MKIVVLGGYDRFGPYLEKYAKSLGLEINFINQPKKDLEKLLKNADYIVVLTRCVSHEMVRCAKGFSPEKCIFCKQAGLCAIKKIIEEKILKTFNN
;
A
#
# COMPACT_ATOMS: atom_id res chain seq x y z
N MET A 1 5.58 -8.81 -8.07
CA MET A 1 5.16 -8.47 -6.70
C MET A 1 4.09 -7.41 -6.74
N LYS A 2 3.00 -7.60 -5.99
CA LYS A 2 1.81 -6.75 -5.96
C LYS A 2 1.67 -6.07 -4.62
N ILE A 3 1.64 -4.74 -4.63
CA ILE A 3 1.54 -3.92 -3.43
C ILE A 3 0.19 -3.19 -3.47
N VAL A 4 -0.57 -3.25 -2.38
CA VAL A 4 -1.77 -2.43 -2.23
C VAL A 4 -1.47 -1.28 -1.27
N VAL A 5 -1.78 -0.06 -1.68
CA VAL A 5 -1.66 1.14 -0.83
C VAL A 5 -3.05 1.63 -0.48
N LEU A 6 -3.36 1.67 0.82
CA LEU A 6 -4.62 2.12 1.36
C LEU A 6 -4.52 3.56 1.90
N GLY A 7 -5.41 4.42 1.41
CA GLY A 7 -5.51 5.82 1.78
C GLY A 7 -4.61 6.74 0.97
N GLY A 8 -4.42 7.97 1.46
CA GLY A 8 -3.63 9.01 0.79
C GLY A 8 -4.47 9.88 -0.14
N TYR A 9 -3.82 10.69 -0.96
CA TYR A 9 -4.49 11.65 -1.85
C TYR A 9 -4.62 11.09 -3.26
N ASP A 10 -5.77 11.28 -3.92
CA ASP A 10 -6.08 10.83 -5.29
C ASP A 10 -4.93 11.07 -6.28
N ARG A 11 -4.32 12.25 -6.19
CA ARG A 11 -3.24 12.68 -7.07
C ARG A 11 -2.01 11.78 -7.04
N PHE A 12 -1.83 10.91 -6.05
CA PHE A 12 -0.64 10.07 -5.93
C PHE A 12 -0.68 8.81 -6.78
N GLY A 13 -1.86 8.30 -7.13
CA GLY A 13 -2.03 7.06 -7.90
C GLY A 13 -1.12 7.02 -9.14
N PRO A 14 -1.22 7.99 -10.08
CA PRO A 14 -0.41 7.98 -11.29
C PRO A 14 1.11 8.03 -11.04
N TYR A 15 1.56 8.77 -10.02
CA TYR A 15 2.98 8.87 -9.70
C TYR A 15 3.51 7.58 -9.07
N LEU A 16 2.72 6.94 -8.21
CA LEU A 16 3.06 5.67 -7.60
C LEU A 16 3.06 4.54 -8.62
N GLU A 17 2.08 4.50 -9.52
CA GLU A 17 2.03 3.52 -10.61
C GLU A 17 3.24 3.65 -11.55
N LYS A 18 3.59 4.88 -11.96
CA LYS A 18 4.78 5.11 -12.79
C LYS A 18 6.06 4.66 -12.08
N TYR A 19 6.18 4.97 -10.80
CA TYR A 19 7.32 4.57 -9.98
C TYR A 19 7.39 3.05 -9.79
N ALA A 20 6.28 2.40 -9.46
CA ALA A 20 6.21 0.94 -9.30
C ALA A 20 6.58 0.23 -10.61
N LYS A 21 6.08 0.70 -11.76
CA LYS A 21 6.46 0.16 -13.09
C LYS A 21 7.96 0.25 -13.35
N SER A 22 8.62 1.35 -12.97
CA SER A 22 10.09 1.47 -13.13
C SER A 22 10.88 0.47 -12.29
N LEU A 23 10.25 -0.14 -11.28
CA LEU A 23 10.82 -1.15 -10.39
C LEU A 23 10.33 -2.57 -10.70
N GLY A 24 9.52 -2.76 -11.75
CA GLY A 24 8.90 -4.07 -12.06
C GLY A 24 7.83 -4.50 -11.04
N LEU A 25 7.26 -3.55 -10.30
CA LEU A 25 6.23 -3.79 -9.28
C LEU A 25 4.85 -3.40 -9.80
N GLU A 26 3.82 -4.13 -9.36
CA GLU A 26 2.42 -3.73 -9.54
C GLU A 26 1.95 -3.03 -8.26
N ILE A 27 1.41 -1.82 -8.38
CA ILE A 27 0.84 -1.10 -7.24
C ILE A 27 -0.62 -0.76 -7.48
N ASN A 28 -1.46 -1.11 -6.52
CA ASN A 28 -2.88 -0.77 -6.51
C ASN A 28 -3.14 0.27 -5.44
N PHE A 29 -3.38 1.51 -5.89
CA PHE A 29 -3.73 2.61 -5.00
C PHE A 29 -5.24 2.64 -4.75
N ILE A 30 -5.64 2.57 -3.49
CA ILE A 30 -7.03 2.56 -3.04
C ILE A 30 -7.17 3.63 -1.96
N ASN A 31 -7.66 4.80 -2.33
CA ASN A 31 -7.90 5.91 -1.42
C ASN A 31 -9.35 6.00 -0.91
N GLN A 32 -10.27 5.25 -1.53
CA GLN A 32 -11.67 5.16 -1.13
C GLN A 32 -12.07 3.69 -0.89
N PRO A 33 -13.03 3.43 0.02
CA PRO A 33 -13.56 2.08 0.22
C PRO A 33 -14.09 1.47 -1.09
N LYS A 34 -13.74 0.21 -1.35
CA LYS A 34 -14.24 -0.56 -2.50
C LYS A 34 -14.90 -1.85 -2.00
N LYS A 35 -15.96 -2.30 -2.68
CA LYS A 35 -16.64 -3.57 -2.35
C LYS A 35 -15.69 -4.77 -2.43
N ASP A 36 -14.75 -4.74 -3.37
CA ASP A 36 -13.77 -5.80 -3.58
C ASP A 36 -12.45 -5.60 -2.80
N LEU A 37 -12.43 -4.71 -1.79
CA LEU A 37 -11.21 -4.39 -1.04
C LEU A 37 -10.54 -5.65 -0.47
N GLU A 38 -11.31 -6.52 0.18
CA GLU A 38 -10.79 -7.74 0.79
C GLU A 38 -10.11 -8.66 -0.23
N LYS A 39 -10.72 -8.83 -1.41
CA LYS A 39 -10.15 -9.62 -2.51
C LYS A 39 -8.84 -9.01 -3.02
N LEU A 40 -8.78 -7.69 -3.14
CA LEU A 40 -7.56 -6.97 -3.54
C LEU A 40 -6.43 -7.15 -2.50
N LEU A 41 -6.77 -7.07 -1.21
CA LEU A 41 -5.82 -7.26 -0.11
C LEU A 41 -5.34 -8.70 -0.01
N LYS A 42 -6.21 -9.69 -0.24
CA LYS A 42 -5.85 -11.11 -0.26
C LYS A 42 -4.79 -11.42 -1.32
N ASN A 43 -4.95 -10.85 -2.50
CA ASN A 43 -4.04 -11.06 -3.64
C ASN A 43 -2.77 -10.20 -3.62
N ALA A 44 -2.62 -9.29 -2.66
CA ALA A 44 -1.39 -8.50 -2.53
C ALA A 44 -0.26 -9.35 -1.92
N ASP A 45 1.00 -8.98 -2.14
CA ASP A 45 2.15 -9.46 -1.36
C ASP A 45 2.36 -8.58 -0.13
N TYR A 46 2.14 -7.27 -0.27
CA TYR A 46 2.25 -6.29 0.80
C TYR A 46 1.07 -5.29 0.78
N ILE A 47 0.65 -4.87 1.97
CA ILE A 47 -0.43 -3.92 2.19
C ILE A 47 0.14 -2.73 2.97
N VAL A 48 0.24 -1.57 2.33
CA VAL A 48 0.70 -0.32 2.96
C VAL A 48 -0.52 0.48 3.38
N VAL A 49 -0.69 0.74 4.67
CA VAL A 49 -1.84 1.45 5.24
C VAL A 49 -1.43 2.83 5.72
N LEU A 50 -1.92 3.88 5.07
CA LEU A 50 -1.67 5.27 5.43
C LEU A 50 -2.67 5.71 6.50
N THR A 51 -2.36 5.43 7.77
CA THR A 51 -3.32 5.48 8.89
C THR A 51 -3.98 6.85 9.13
N ARG A 52 -3.39 7.94 8.62
CA ARG A 52 -3.96 9.30 8.71
C ARG A 52 -4.97 9.64 7.62
N CYS A 53 -4.98 8.89 6.52
CA CYS A 53 -5.73 9.23 5.32
C CYS A 53 -6.53 8.02 4.81
N VAL A 54 -6.98 7.16 5.71
CA VAL A 54 -7.68 5.90 5.41
C VAL A 54 -8.87 5.77 6.34
N SER A 55 -9.99 5.19 5.85
CA SER A 55 -11.18 5.02 6.68
C SER A 55 -10.99 3.93 7.74
N HIS A 56 -11.74 4.02 8.84
CA HIS A 56 -11.70 3.00 9.89
C HIS A 56 -12.07 1.59 9.37
N GLU A 57 -12.99 1.49 8.41
CA GLU A 57 -13.34 0.22 7.75
C GLU A 57 -12.15 -0.38 7.01
N MET A 58 -11.43 0.42 6.23
CA MET A 58 -10.25 -0.04 5.49
C MET A 58 -9.13 -0.49 6.42
N VAL A 59 -8.92 0.21 7.55
CA VAL A 59 -7.97 -0.21 8.58
C VAL A 59 -8.39 -1.53 9.22
N ARG A 60 -9.68 -1.68 9.56
CA ARG A 60 -10.22 -2.95 10.11
C ARG A 60 -10.01 -4.10 9.15
N CYS A 61 -10.30 -3.89 7.86
CA CYS A 61 -10.07 -4.90 6.83
C CYS A 61 -8.59 -5.28 6.74
N ALA A 62 -7.67 -4.31 6.71
CA ALA A 62 -6.23 -4.57 6.68
C ALA A 62 -5.72 -5.30 7.94
N LYS A 63 -6.26 -4.99 9.12
CA LYS A 63 -5.93 -5.68 10.37
C LYS A 63 -6.37 -7.16 10.41
N GLY A 64 -7.27 -7.58 9.52
CA GLY A 64 -7.65 -8.98 9.37
C GLY A 64 -6.61 -9.84 8.63
N PHE A 65 -5.60 -9.23 8.01
CA PHE A 65 -4.51 -9.93 7.31
C PHE A 65 -3.26 -10.06 8.19
N SER A 66 -2.33 -10.93 7.77
CA SER A 66 -1.09 -11.19 8.51
C SER A 66 -0.29 -9.90 8.82
N PRO A 67 0.22 -9.72 10.04
CA PRO A 67 0.98 -8.52 10.42
C PRO A 67 2.26 -8.34 9.60
N GLU A 68 2.87 -9.41 9.09
CA GLU A 68 4.07 -9.34 8.24
C GLU A 68 3.78 -8.75 6.86
N LYS A 69 2.53 -8.91 6.40
CA LYS A 69 2.03 -8.35 5.14
C LYS A 69 1.62 -6.89 5.27
N CYS A 70 1.22 -6.46 6.46
CA CYS A 70 0.60 -5.17 6.71
C CYS A 70 1.59 -4.15 7.29
N ILE A 71 1.92 -3.15 6.49
CA ILE A 71 2.81 -2.04 6.87
C ILE A 71 1.97 -0.81 7.18
N PHE A 72 1.83 -0.47 8.46
CA PHE A 72 1.12 0.72 8.90
C PHE A 72 2.05 1.93 8.96
N CYS A 73 1.67 3.02 8.29
CA CYS A 73 2.43 4.27 8.31
C CYS A 73 1.55 5.48 8.62
N LYS A 74 2.05 6.35 9.49
CA LYS A 74 1.41 7.63 9.83
C LYS A 74 1.64 8.71 8.78
N GLN A 75 2.70 8.60 7.99
CA GLN A 75 3.05 9.59 6.96
C GLN A 75 2.35 9.24 5.66
N ALA A 76 1.62 10.20 5.09
CA ALA A 76 0.88 10.03 3.85
C ALA A 76 1.53 10.76 2.66
N GLY A 77 2.79 11.19 2.75
CA GLY A 77 3.46 11.88 1.63
C GLY A 77 3.95 10.91 0.55
N LEU A 78 3.93 11.33 -0.71
CA LEU A 78 4.41 10.51 -1.84
C LEU A 78 5.84 9.99 -1.63
N CYS A 79 6.74 10.85 -1.13
CA CYS A 79 8.12 10.47 -0.81
C CYS A 79 8.19 9.41 0.31
N ALA A 80 7.35 9.54 1.34
CA ALA A 80 7.30 8.59 2.44
C ALA A 80 6.82 7.21 1.96
N ILE A 81 5.83 7.17 1.06
CA ILE A 81 5.33 5.91 0.47
C ILE A 81 6.43 5.21 -0.32
N LYS A 82 7.16 5.95 -1.17
CA LYS A 82 8.29 5.40 -1.94
C LYS A 82 9.37 4.83 -1.02
N LYS A 83 9.76 5.58 0.01
CA LYS A 83 10.75 5.16 0.99
C LYS A 83 10.36 3.86 1.71
N ILE A 84 9.08 3.69 2.04
CA ILE A 84 8.57 2.43 2.64
C ILE A 84 8.73 1.26 1.66
N ILE A 85 8.37 1.46 0.39
CA ILE A 85 8.52 0.42 -0.63
C ILE A 85 10.00 0.01 -0.75
N GLU A 86 10.91 0.98 -0.80
CA GLU A 86 12.35 0.69 -0.88
C GLU A 86 12.88 -0.01 0.38
N GLU A 87 12.60 0.54 1.56
CA GLU A 87 13.23 0.10 2.80
C GLU A 87 12.61 -1.16 3.42
N LYS A 88 11.29 -1.35 3.26
CA LYS A 88 10.56 -2.43 3.93
C LYS A 88 10.15 -3.56 3.00
N ILE A 89 10.08 -3.29 1.70
CA ILE A 89 9.64 -4.29 0.73
C ILE A 89 10.85 -4.75 -0.09
N LEU A 90 11.57 -3.84 -0.74
CA LEU A 90 12.67 -4.22 -1.64
C LEU A 90 13.94 -4.65 -0.90
N LYS A 91 14.30 -4.01 0.21
CA LYS A 91 15.46 -4.46 1.02
C LYS A 91 15.24 -5.83 1.66
N THR A 92 14.01 -6.15 2.06
CA THR A 92 13.67 -7.45 2.63
C THR A 92 13.71 -8.57 1.58
N PHE A 93 13.54 -8.24 0.30
CA PHE A 93 13.62 -9.22 -0.79
C PHE A 93 15.05 -9.52 -1.25
N ASN A 94 15.99 -8.59 -1.07
CA ASN A 94 17.38 -8.71 -1.54
C ASN A 94 18.35 -9.26 -0.48
N ASN A 95 17.86 -9.68 0.69
CA ASN A 95 18.62 -10.27 1.79
C ASN A 95 18.14 -11.70 2.03
#